data_AF-A0A2R4FMG6-F1
#
_entry.id   AF-A0A2R4FMG6-F1
#
_cell.length_a   1.000
_cell.length_b   1.000
_cell.length_c   1.000
_cell.angle_alpha   90.00
_cell.angle_beta   90.00
_cell.angle_gamma   90.00
#
_symmetry.space_group_name_H-M   'P 1'
#
loop_
_entity.id
_entity.type
_entity.pdbx_description
1 polymer ?
#
loop_
_entity_poly.entity_id
_entity_poly.type
_entity_poly.pdbx_seq_one_letter_code
_entity_poly.pdbx_strand_id
1 'polypeptide(L)'
;MGEIVVLGEISCPSGEVVILDGGILGMWSGQRSPNELDPRGLGIDDPQVCADVSGAVDYAVVGPDAEGAAASFPRRPTRYHYDIPASRTADWTELFAQHCREHRWDATLQPAAAQVPHRERARRCAVERLAGFLVFGLPAVAVDGLPTRAPVRLEAQRSDGPWHGWSQMILRVRDAPVATTTGVGLVGVDAARLAFADPDALAQWRHDEPLDGLADVAFWGVAAAEAAVEFSADPLTAAGDEGSYGWTDLPIRSALRRATTIEAWMNAEPTRRMVVDFRPHSHHWQVMRQVRASDNETGTITIGDAQILFAMTSWGDGLFPVHADRDAAGNLVSLRITLAEQLSN
;
A
#
# COMPACT_ATOMS: atom_id res chain seq x y z
N MET A 1 9.36 -27.33 -3.98
CA MET A 1 9.08 -26.23 -4.92
C MET A 1 7.58 -26.17 -5.03
N GLY A 2 6.97 -25.34 -4.19
CA GLY A 2 5.52 -25.21 -4.11
C GLY A 2 4.89 -24.84 -5.44
N GLU A 3 3.61 -25.15 -5.56
CA GLU A 3 2.75 -24.81 -6.69
C GLU A 3 2.82 -23.31 -7.00
N ILE A 4 2.94 -22.98 -8.28
CA ILE A 4 2.89 -21.60 -8.79
C ILE A 4 1.49 -21.34 -9.33
N VAL A 5 0.85 -20.30 -8.81
CA VAL A 5 -0.49 -19.87 -9.18
C VAL A 5 -0.42 -18.48 -9.79
N VAL A 6 -1.11 -18.26 -10.91
CA VAL A 6 -1.28 -16.92 -11.49
C VAL A 6 -2.35 -16.19 -10.69
N LEU A 7 -1.97 -15.06 -10.10
CA LEU A 7 -2.84 -14.22 -9.27
C LEU A 7 -3.63 -13.20 -10.10
N GLY A 8 -3.08 -12.78 -11.24
CA GLY A 8 -3.70 -11.85 -12.17
C GLY A 8 -2.67 -11.10 -13.01
N GLU A 9 -3.10 -10.01 -13.62
CA GLU A 9 -2.28 -9.16 -14.48
C GLU A 9 -2.39 -7.68 -14.05
N ILE A 10 -1.31 -6.93 -14.25
CA ILE A 10 -1.26 -5.47 -14.09
C ILE A 10 -0.78 -4.82 -15.38
N SER A 11 -1.10 -3.54 -15.57
CA SER A 11 -0.50 -2.72 -16.63
C SER A 11 -0.01 -1.41 -16.05
N CYS A 12 1.19 -1.01 -16.46
CA CYS A 12 1.85 0.21 -16.00
C CYS A 12 2.27 1.07 -17.20
N PRO A 13 1.35 1.89 -17.75
CA PRO A 13 1.64 2.79 -18.88
C PRO A 13 2.83 3.72 -18.65
N SER A 14 3.11 4.11 -17.40
CA SER A 14 4.28 4.92 -17.03
C SER A 14 5.61 4.16 -17.19
N GLY A 15 5.58 2.83 -17.25
CA GLY A 15 6.76 1.96 -17.21
C GLY A 15 7.30 1.74 -15.79
N GLU A 16 6.61 2.26 -14.78
CA GLU A 16 6.94 2.15 -13.36
C GLU A 16 5.83 1.39 -12.62
N VAL A 17 6.21 0.54 -11.66
CA VAL A 17 5.28 -0.06 -10.71
C VAL A 17 5.58 0.44 -9.32
N VAL A 18 4.54 0.74 -8.55
CA VAL A 18 4.63 0.91 -7.10
C VAL A 18 4.02 -0.29 -6.41
N ILE A 19 4.71 -0.78 -5.37
CA ILE A 19 4.28 -1.86 -4.48
C ILE A 19 4.18 -1.27 -3.08
N LEU A 20 2.98 -1.29 -2.54
CA LEU A 20 2.64 -0.76 -1.22
C LEU A 20 1.44 -1.49 -0.63
N ASP A 21 1.06 -1.16 0.59
CA ASP A 21 -0.18 -1.64 1.16
C ASP A 21 -1.40 -1.06 0.42
N GLY A 22 -2.31 -1.92 -0.03
CA GLY A 22 -3.54 -1.50 -0.70
C GLY A 22 -4.57 -0.85 0.24
N GLY A 23 -4.51 -1.14 1.53
CA GLY A 23 -5.35 -0.54 2.57
C GLY A 23 -4.99 0.90 2.89
N ILE A 24 -3.78 1.35 2.53
CA ILE A 24 -3.35 2.73 2.79
C ILE A 24 -3.45 3.65 1.57
N LEU A 25 -4.02 3.18 0.44
CA LEU A 25 -4.09 3.98 -0.77
C LEU A 25 -4.94 5.25 -0.65
N GLY A 26 -5.78 5.38 0.39
CA GLY A 26 -6.42 6.66 0.75
C GLY A 26 -5.41 7.76 1.06
N MET A 27 -4.20 7.38 1.46
CA MET A 27 -3.08 8.27 1.77
C MET A 27 -2.22 8.63 0.56
N TRP A 28 -2.53 8.11 -0.63
CA TRP A 28 -1.75 8.43 -1.81
C TRP A 28 -1.98 9.90 -2.23
N SER A 29 -0.96 10.75 -2.03
CA SER A 29 -1.05 12.17 -2.36
C SER A 29 -1.02 12.45 -3.88
N GLY A 30 -0.58 11.48 -4.69
CA GLY A 30 -0.38 11.67 -6.13
C GLY A 30 0.62 12.79 -6.39
N GLN A 31 0.16 13.83 -7.07
CA GLN A 31 0.93 15.04 -7.39
C GLN A 31 0.77 16.15 -6.34
N ARG A 32 -0.13 15.98 -5.35
CA ARG A 32 -0.34 16.94 -4.26
C ARG A 32 0.68 16.72 -3.15
N SER A 33 0.88 17.75 -2.34
CA SER A 33 1.70 17.59 -1.14
C SER A 33 1.02 16.64 -0.14
N PRO A 34 1.75 15.70 0.48
CA PRO A 34 1.23 14.92 1.60
C PRO A 34 0.72 15.78 2.77
N ASN A 35 1.24 17.00 2.97
CA ASN A 35 0.74 17.94 3.98
C ASN A 35 -0.74 18.35 3.78
N GLU A 36 -1.30 18.18 2.57
CA GLU A 36 -2.70 18.53 2.27
C GLU A 36 -3.70 17.44 2.71
N LEU A 37 -3.22 16.27 3.11
CA LEU A 37 -4.07 15.18 3.58
C LEU A 37 -4.38 15.38 5.06
N ASP A 38 -5.63 15.13 5.46
CA ASP A 38 -6.05 15.20 6.86
C ASP A 38 -5.61 13.92 7.60
N PRO A 39 -4.69 14.00 8.58
CA PRO A 39 -4.25 12.82 9.34
C PRO A 39 -5.38 12.14 10.10
N ARG A 40 -6.49 12.82 10.38
CA ARG A 40 -7.67 12.21 11.03
C ARG A 40 -8.35 11.16 10.17
N GLY A 41 -8.21 11.28 8.84
CA GLY A 41 -8.63 10.22 7.91
C GLY A 41 -7.88 8.90 8.16
N LEU A 42 -6.82 8.91 8.96
CA LEU A 42 -5.95 7.78 9.30
C LEU A 42 -6.20 7.24 10.71
N GLY A 43 -7.27 7.68 11.37
CA GLY A 43 -7.52 7.37 12.78
C GLY A 43 -6.56 8.06 13.75
N ILE A 44 -5.80 9.06 13.29
CA ILE A 44 -4.98 9.90 14.16
C ILE A 44 -5.88 11.01 14.73
N ASP A 45 -6.42 10.78 15.92
CA ASP A 45 -7.30 11.75 16.59
C ASP A 45 -6.55 12.70 17.53
N ASP A 46 -5.32 12.35 17.94
CA ASP A 46 -4.51 13.20 18.80
C ASP A 46 -4.12 14.50 18.07
N PRO A 47 -4.53 15.69 18.56
CA PRO A 47 -4.28 16.95 17.88
C PRO A 47 -2.81 17.29 17.73
N GLN A 48 -1.96 16.87 18.68
CA GLN A 48 -0.54 17.11 18.63
C GLN A 48 0.11 16.23 17.56
N VAL A 49 -0.27 14.94 17.49
CA VAL A 49 0.20 14.04 16.44
C VAL A 49 -0.28 14.50 15.06
N CYS A 50 -1.53 14.95 14.93
CA CYS A 50 -2.04 15.55 13.69
C CYS A 50 -1.16 16.73 13.23
N ALA A 51 -0.90 17.68 14.13
CA ALA A 51 -0.07 18.84 13.82
C ALA A 51 1.36 18.45 13.44
N ASP A 52 1.90 17.40 14.08
CA ASP A 52 3.25 16.90 13.81
C ASP A 52 3.36 16.25 12.41
N VAL A 53 2.34 15.47 12.02
CA VAL A 53 2.25 14.81 10.71
C VAL A 53 1.96 15.83 9.61
N SER A 54 0.95 16.69 9.77
CA SER A 54 0.63 17.74 8.79
C SER A 54 1.74 18.77 8.64
N GLY A 55 2.57 18.97 9.67
CA GLY A 55 3.73 19.85 9.66
C GLY A 55 5.04 19.15 9.28
N ALA A 56 5.01 17.88 8.90
CA ALA A 56 6.21 17.14 8.56
C ALA A 56 6.96 17.78 7.37
N VAL A 57 8.28 17.65 7.39
CA VAL A 57 9.20 18.29 6.44
C VAL A 57 10.03 17.23 5.74
N ASP A 58 10.21 17.41 4.45
CA ASP A 58 11.12 16.60 3.65
C ASP A 58 12.44 17.35 3.46
N TYR A 59 13.55 16.63 3.50
CA TYR A 59 14.88 17.18 3.25
C TYR A 59 15.58 16.48 2.10
N ALA A 60 16.38 17.23 1.35
CA ALA A 60 17.38 16.70 0.44
C ALA A 60 18.77 16.94 1.04
N VAL A 61 19.65 15.95 0.93
CA VAL A 61 21.08 16.14 1.19
C VAL A 61 21.70 16.86 0.00
N VAL A 62 22.30 18.03 0.26
CA VAL A 62 22.93 18.88 -0.76
C VAL A 62 24.35 19.25 -0.37
N GLY A 63 25.16 19.69 -1.35
CA GLY A 63 26.57 20.04 -1.18
C GLY A 63 27.51 19.15 -2.00
N PRO A 64 28.80 19.49 -2.09
CA PRO A 64 29.79 18.73 -2.86
C PRO A 64 29.90 17.26 -2.46
N ASP A 65 29.75 16.94 -1.17
CA ASP A 65 29.87 15.59 -0.63
C ASP A 65 28.53 14.91 -0.36
N ALA A 66 27.43 15.43 -0.94
CA ALA A 66 26.08 14.98 -0.64
C ALA A 66 25.88 13.46 -0.80
N GLU A 67 26.49 12.87 -1.82
CA GLU A 67 26.43 11.43 -2.08
C GLU A 67 27.06 10.60 -0.96
N GLY A 68 28.31 10.90 -0.62
CA GLY A 68 29.05 10.20 0.42
C GLY A 68 28.42 10.39 1.79
N ALA A 69 28.02 11.63 2.11
CA ALA A 69 27.38 11.98 3.37
C ALA A 69 26.04 11.26 3.55
N ALA A 70 25.21 11.25 2.50
CA ALA A 70 23.92 10.54 2.50
C ALA A 70 24.11 9.03 2.67
N ALA A 71 24.97 8.41 1.85
CA ALA A 71 25.18 6.96 1.89
C ALA A 71 25.75 6.47 3.23
N SER A 72 26.57 7.29 3.89
CA SER A 72 27.19 6.92 5.17
C SER A 72 26.35 7.28 6.39
N PHE A 73 25.21 7.96 6.24
CA PHE A 73 24.37 8.39 7.37
C PHE A 73 23.59 7.20 7.97
N PRO A 74 23.92 6.72 9.19
CA PRO A 74 23.42 5.42 9.67
C PRO A 74 21.90 5.35 9.88
N ARG A 75 21.27 6.50 10.15
CA ARG A 75 19.82 6.54 10.42
C ARG A 75 18.98 6.40 9.15
N ARG A 76 19.44 6.95 8.04
CA ARG A 76 18.79 6.90 6.72
C ARG A 76 19.86 7.07 5.62
N PRO A 77 20.39 5.96 5.07
CA PRO A 77 21.45 6.02 4.07
C PRO A 77 20.91 6.36 2.68
N THR A 78 20.36 7.57 2.50
CA THR A 78 19.73 8.03 1.25
C THR A 78 19.80 9.55 1.13
N ARG A 79 19.74 10.08 -0.10
CA ARG A 79 19.76 11.54 -0.34
C ARG A 79 18.47 12.24 0.08
N TYR A 80 17.38 11.50 0.26
CA TYR A 80 16.07 12.07 0.54
C TYR A 80 15.54 11.59 1.87
N HIS A 81 15.32 12.54 2.78
CA HIS A 81 14.77 12.28 4.11
C HIS A 81 13.32 12.74 4.13
N TYR A 82 12.41 11.81 3.85
CA TYR A 82 10.97 12.07 3.82
C TYR A 82 10.31 11.91 5.19
N ASP A 83 9.24 12.67 5.39
CA ASP A 83 8.33 12.56 6.55
C ASP A 83 9.06 12.75 7.89
N ILE A 84 9.91 13.77 7.99
CA ILE A 84 10.50 14.15 9.28
C ILE A 84 9.44 14.93 10.06
N PRO A 85 8.98 14.43 11.23
CA PRO A 85 7.92 15.10 11.98
C PRO A 85 8.31 16.54 12.36
N ALA A 86 7.35 17.46 12.36
CA ALA A 86 7.58 18.88 12.64
C ALA A 86 8.39 19.10 13.93
N SER A 87 8.03 18.36 14.98
CA SER A 87 8.63 18.36 16.31
C SER A 87 10.06 17.83 16.35
N ARG A 88 10.51 17.13 15.30
CA ARG A 88 11.83 16.49 15.19
C ARG A 88 12.76 17.16 14.19
N THR A 89 12.31 18.20 13.49
CA THR A 89 13.09 18.91 12.48
C THR A 89 14.44 19.39 12.99
N ALA A 90 14.47 20.10 14.14
CA ALA A 90 15.70 20.61 14.74
C ALA A 90 16.67 19.46 15.11
N ASP A 91 16.20 18.47 15.86
CA ASP A 91 16.98 17.30 16.26
C ASP A 91 17.56 16.57 15.04
N TRP A 92 16.76 16.40 13.98
CA TRP A 92 17.17 15.69 12.78
C TRP A 92 18.25 16.44 11.99
N THR A 93 18.10 17.76 11.86
CA THR A 93 19.10 18.61 11.19
C THR A 93 20.42 18.64 11.96
N GLU A 94 20.38 18.74 13.28
CA GLU A 94 21.60 18.71 14.10
C GLU A 94 22.28 17.34 14.03
N LEU A 95 21.51 16.25 14.05
CA LEU A 95 22.05 14.90 13.93
C LEU A 95 22.81 14.69 12.61
N PHE A 96 22.27 15.19 11.50
CA PHE A 96 22.96 15.11 10.20
C PHE A 96 24.18 16.05 10.15
N ALA A 97 24.08 17.25 10.71
CA ALA A 97 25.20 18.18 10.78
C ALA A 97 26.35 17.60 11.63
N GLN A 98 26.04 16.95 12.75
CA GLN A 98 27.02 16.22 13.57
C GLN A 98 27.70 15.13 12.76
N HIS A 99 26.93 14.29 12.05
CA HIS A 99 27.47 13.25 11.17
C HIS A 99 28.44 13.81 10.14
N CYS A 100 28.08 14.92 9.48
CA CYS A 100 28.96 15.59 8.51
C CYS A 100 30.25 16.10 9.15
N ARG A 101 30.19 16.70 10.34
CA ARG A 101 31.39 17.16 11.07
C ARG A 101 32.32 16.01 11.46
N GLU A 102 31.76 14.89 11.93
CA GLU A 102 32.53 13.72 12.34
C GLU A 102 33.29 13.08 11.17
N HIS A 103 32.67 13.05 9.99
CA HIS A 103 33.24 12.44 8.78
C HIS A 103 33.90 13.45 7.84
N ARG A 104 33.86 14.74 8.18
CA ARG A 104 34.38 15.87 7.38
C ARG A 104 33.74 15.99 6.00
N TRP A 105 32.44 15.75 5.92
CA TRP A 105 31.65 15.97 4.71
C TRP A 105 31.27 17.45 4.55
N ASP A 106 31.40 17.98 3.35
CA ASP A 106 30.76 19.23 2.91
C ASP A 106 29.36 18.92 2.35
N ALA A 107 28.42 18.70 3.27
CA ALA A 107 27.03 18.44 2.96
C ALA A 107 26.10 19.02 4.04
N THR A 108 24.87 19.33 3.67
CA THR A 108 23.84 19.81 4.58
C THR A 108 22.46 19.29 4.17
N LEU A 109 21.50 19.33 5.11
CA LEU A 109 20.10 19.11 4.79
C LEU A 109 19.46 20.41 4.33
N GLN A 110 18.89 20.39 3.13
CA GLN A 110 18.06 21.46 2.62
C GLN A 110 16.59 21.06 2.72
N PRO A 111 15.75 21.81 3.46
CA PRO A 111 14.32 21.53 3.53
C PRO A 111 13.66 21.81 2.17
N ALA A 112 12.72 20.96 1.79
CA ALA A 112 11.82 21.21 0.67
C ALA A 112 10.80 22.30 1.05
N ALA A 113 10.31 23.05 0.06
CA ALA A 113 9.31 24.11 0.28
C ALA A 113 7.95 23.55 0.74
N ALA A 114 7.64 22.32 0.33
CA ALA A 114 6.52 21.50 0.76
C ALA A 114 6.98 20.03 0.72
N GLN A 115 6.25 19.12 1.38
CA GLN A 115 6.55 17.71 1.24
C GLN A 115 6.44 17.26 -0.22
N VAL A 116 7.38 16.40 -0.62
CA VAL A 116 7.49 15.88 -1.97
C VAL A 116 6.31 14.93 -2.22
N PRO A 117 5.51 15.14 -3.28
CA PRO A 117 4.39 14.27 -3.62
C PRO A 117 4.80 12.80 -3.77
N HIS A 118 3.95 11.86 -3.36
CA HIS A 118 4.26 10.43 -3.43
C HIS A 118 4.60 9.95 -4.83
N ARG A 119 3.99 10.54 -5.87
CA ARG A 119 4.32 10.23 -7.27
C ARG A 119 5.77 10.56 -7.62
N GLU A 120 6.27 11.71 -7.15
CA GLU A 120 7.67 12.11 -7.35
C GLU A 120 8.62 11.27 -6.50
N ARG A 121 8.22 10.88 -5.28
CA ARG A 121 8.99 9.92 -4.46
C ARG A 121 9.14 8.57 -5.17
N ALA A 122 8.05 8.05 -5.74
CA ALA A 122 8.07 6.82 -6.53
C ALA A 122 8.97 6.94 -7.77
N ARG A 123 8.90 8.06 -8.51
CA ARG A 123 9.77 8.32 -9.66
C ARG A 123 11.25 8.30 -9.28
N ARG A 124 11.62 9.03 -8.22
CA ARG A 124 13.01 9.05 -7.71
C ARG A 124 13.46 7.67 -7.25
N CYS A 125 12.60 6.96 -6.52
CA CYS A 125 12.88 5.59 -6.09
C CYS A 125 13.18 4.67 -7.27
N ALA A 126 12.36 4.71 -8.32
CA ALA A 126 12.50 3.88 -9.50
C ALA A 126 13.77 4.25 -10.32
N VAL A 127 13.92 5.53 -10.67
CA VAL A 127 15.01 6.02 -11.54
C VAL A 127 16.38 5.95 -10.85
N GLU A 128 16.46 6.36 -9.59
CA GLU A 128 17.70 6.36 -8.82
C GLU A 128 17.98 5.02 -8.12
N ARG A 129 17.05 4.05 -8.24
CA ARG A 129 17.13 2.71 -7.64
C ARG A 129 17.36 2.74 -6.13
N LEU A 130 16.56 3.57 -5.45
CA LEU A 130 16.59 3.68 -3.99
C LEU A 130 15.96 2.43 -3.36
N ALA A 131 16.29 2.16 -2.09
CA ALA A 131 15.76 1.03 -1.32
C ALA A 131 14.29 1.21 -0.86
N GLY A 132 13.48 1.97 -1.60
CA GLY A 132 12.11 2.35 -1.26
C GLY A 132 11.95 3.81 -0.84
N PHE A 133 10.71 4.15 -0.50
CA PHE A 133 10.29 5.45 0.03
C PHE A 133 9.17 5.25 1.06
N LEU A 134 8.70 6.32 1.69
CA LEU A 134 7.62 6.26 2.67
C LEU A 134 6.33 6.86 2.11
N VAL A 135 5.22 6.20 2.45
CA VAL A 135 3.84 6.71 2.33
C VAL A 135 3.29 6.72 3.74
N PHE A 136 3.24 7.89 4.38
CA PHE A 136 2.77 8.07 5.75
C PHE A 136 3.44 7.11 6.76
N GLY A 137 4.76 7.00 6.68
CA GLY A 137 5.54 6.15 7.59
C GLY A 137 5.58 4.67 7.24
N LEU A 138 4.77 4.19 6.29
CA LEU A 138 4.87 2.82 5.78
C LEU A 138 5.82 2.74 4.57
N PRO A 139 6.77 1.78 4.58
CA PRO A 139 7.65 1.55 3.44
C PRO A 139 6.89 1.12 2.18
N ALA A 140 7.24 1.73 1.06
CA ALA A 140 6.78 1.39 -0.28
C ALA A 140 7.98 1.26 -1.21
N VAL A 141 7.83 0.48 -2.27
CA VAL A 141 8.87 0.27 -3.29
C VAL A 141 8.33 0.74 -4.64
N ALA A 142 9.18 1.40 -5.43
CA ALA A 142 8.88 1.66 -6.84
C ALA A 142 10.05 1.21 -7.72
N VAL A 143 9.74 0.59 -8.86
CA VAL A 143 10.73 0.07 -9.81
C VAL A 143 10.34 0.41 -11.25
N ASP A 144 11.33 0.75 -12.07
CA ASP A 144 11.22 1.05 -13.48
C ASP A 144 11.40 -0.19 -14.39
N GLY A 145 11.13 -0.02 -15.68
CA GLY A 145 11.46 -1.02 -16.70
C GLY A 145 10.34 -2.01 -17.01
N LEU A 146 9.10 -1.71 -16.59
CA LEU A 146 7.92 -2.45 -17.02
C LEU A 146 7.56 -2.09 -18.47
N PRO A 147 6.97 -3.03 -19.23
CA PRO A 147 6.44 -2.74 -20.55
C PRO A 147 5.26 -1.77 -20.47
N THR A 148 5.29 -0.71 -21.27
CA THR A 148 4.29 0.37 -21.26
C THR A 148 3.02 0.07 -22.06
N ARG A 149 2.99 -1.05 -22.78
CA ARG A 149 1.90 -1.42 -23.72
C ARG A 149 1.43 -2.86 -23.59
N ALA A 150 1.96 -3.61 -22.62
CA ALA A 150 1.59 -5.00 -22.40
C ALA A 150 1.38 -5.22 -20.90
N PRO A 151 0.37 -6.02 -20.52
CA PRO A 151 0.20 -6.40 -19.14
C PRO A 151 1.33 -7.32 -18.68
N VAL A 152 1.54 -7.34 -17.37
CA VAL A 152 2.56 -8.11 -16.66
C VAL A 152 1.86 -9.02 -15.66
N ARG A 153 2.26 -10.29 -15.61
CA ARG A 153 1.63 -11.28 -14.73
C ARG A 153 2.17 -11.19 -13.32
N LEU A 154 1.27 -11.24 -12.35
CA LEU A 154 1.61 -11.55 -10.97
C LEU A 154 1.35 -13.03 -10.73
N GLU A 155 2.36 -13.71 -10.21
CA GLU A 155 2.29 -15.09 -9.77
C GLU A 155 2.56 -15.17 -8.27
N ALA A 156 2.09 -16.21 -7.61
CA ALA A 156 2.48 -16.55 -6.25
C ALA A 156 2.87 -18.00 -6.14
N GLN A 157 3.83 -18.27 -5.26
CA GLN A 157 4.23 -19.61 -4.91
C GLN A 157 3.64 -19.96 -3.55
N ARG A 158 3.02 -21.14 -3.42
CA ARG A 158 2.57 -21.65 -2.13
C ARG A 158 3.76 -21.93 -1.19
N SER A 159 3.55 -21.75 0.11
CA SER A 159 4.51 -22.15 1.14
C SER A 159 4.51 -23.66 1.29
N ASP A 160 5.70 -24.27 1.30
CA ASP A 160 5.90 -25.69 1.62
C ASP A 160 5.99 -25.91 3.16
N GLY A 161 5.82 -24.85 3.95
CA GLY A 161 5.89 -24.87 5.42
C GLY A 161 4.61 -25.36 6.11
N PRO A 162 4.61 -25.44 7.46
CA PRO A 162 3.48 -25.96 8.23
C PRO A 162 2.23 -25.07 8.19
N TRP A 163 2.37 -23.83 7.71
CA TRP A 163 1.28 -22.87 7.57
C TRP A 163 0.91 -22.72 6.10
N HIS A 164 -0.39 -22.82 5.80
CA HIS A 164 -0.91 -22.58 4.47
C HIS A 164 -0.83 -21.09 4.14
N GLY A 165 -0.15 -20.74 3.04
CA GLY A 165 0.03 -19.36 2.62
C GLY A 165 0.93 -19.24 1.39
N TRP A 166 1.29 -18.03 1.02
CA TRP A 166 2.23 -17.71 -0.06
C TRP A 166 3.66 -17.64 0.49
N SER A 167 4.62 -18.33 -0.10
CA SER A 167 6.04 -18.11 0.23
C SER A 167 6.59 -16.86 -0.43
N GLN A 168 6.15 -16.58 -1.66
CA GLN A 168 6.53 -15.39 -2.41
C GLN A 168 5.49 -15.01 -3.45
N MET A 169 5.49 -13.73 -3.83
CA MET A 169 4.82 -13.20 -5.01
C MET A 169 5.85 -12.72 -6.02
N ILE A 170 5.60 -12.97 -7.31
CA ILE A 170 6.53 -12.71 -8.40
C ILE A 170 5.80 -11.96 -9.51
N LEU A 171 6.20 -10.71 -9.74
CA LEU A 171 5.77 -9.96 -10.91
C LEU A 171 6.71 -10.28 -12.08
N ARG A 172 6.25 -11.07 -13.06
CA ARG A 172 7.07 -11.53 -14.19
C ARG A 172 7.01 -10.58 -15.37
N VAL A 173 8.08 -9.81 -15.57
CA VAL A 173 8.17 -8.75 -16.60
C VAL A 173 8.54 -9.31 -17.97
N ARG A 174 9.43 -10.31 -18.02
CA ARG A 174 9.83 -10.98 -19.27
C ARG A 174 10.39 -12.37 -18.99
N ASP A 175 10.41 -13.19 -20.04
CA ASP A 175 11.08 -14.49 -20.03
C ASP A 175 12.54 -14.31 -20.50
N ALA A 176 13.46 -14.21 -19.54
CA ALA A 176 14.89 -14.10 -19.80
C ALA A 176 15.69 -14.66 -18.61
N PRO A 177 16.92 -15.18 -18.83
CA PRO A 177 17.77 -15.63 -17.73
C PRO A 177 18.13 -14.49 -16.78
N VAL A 178 18.01 -14.75 -15.48
CA VAL A 178 18.45 -13.83 -14.42
C VAL A 178 19.98 -13.86 -14.35
N ALA A 179 20.60 -12.70 -14.49
CA ALA A 179 22.03 -12.51 -14.31
C ALA A 179 22.36 -11.92 -12.93
N THR A 180 21.51 -11.03 -12.42
CA THR A 180 21.68 -10.41 -11.09
C THR A 180 20.35 -10.31 -10.35
N THR A 181 20.43 -10.42 -9.02
CA THR A 181 19.33 -10.13 -8.09
C THR A 181 19.81 -9.06 -7.13
N THR A 182 19.03 -8.00 -6.94
CA THR A 182 19.33 -6.93 -5.98
C THR A 182 18.12 -6.66 -5.09
N GLY A 183 18.34 -6.46 -3.78
CA GLY A 183 17.28 -5.95 -2.90
C GLY A 183 16.91 -4.52 -3.29
N VAL A 184 15.62 -4.24 -3.42
CA VAL A 184 15.08 -2.92 -3.79
C VAL A 184 14.31 -2.25 -2.66
N GLY A 185 14.21 -2.88 -1.50
CA GLY A 185 13.61 -2.31 -0.30
C GLY A 185 12.71 -3.28 0.45
N LEU A 186 11.94 -2.71 1.37
CA LEU A 186 10.86 -3.39 2.07
C LEU A 186 9.53 -2.74 1.67
N VAL A 187 8.48 -3.54 1.56
CA VAL A 187 7.10 -3.04 1.57
C VAL A 187 6.49 -3.31 2.94
N GLY A 188 5.96 -2.26 3.57
CA GLY A 188 5.19 -2.36 4.80
C GLY A 188 3.71 -2.56 4.52
N VAL A 189 3.12 -3.52 5.20
CA VAL A 189 1.71 -3.88 5.11
C VAL A 189 1.12 -3.86 6.52
N ASP A 190 0.03 -3.13 6.70
CA ASP A 190 -0.75 -2.94 7.92
C ASP A 190 -2.24 -3.28 7.72
N ALA A 191 -2.62 -3.63 6.48
CA ALA A 191 -3.96 -4.06 6.12
C ALA A 191 -3.95 -5.42 5.40
N ALA A 192 -2.93 -6.25 5.61
CA ALA A 192 -2.76 -7.59 5.06
C ALA A 192 -2.81 -7.73 3.52
N ARG A 193 -2.66 -6.63 2.76
CA ARG A 193 -2.85 -6.65 1.29
C ARG A 193 -1.80 -5.83 0.56
N LEU A 194 -1.20 -6.42 -0.47
CA LEU A 194 -0.29 -5.72 -1.38
C LEU A 194 -1.07 -5.16 -2.57
N ALA A 195 -0.80 -3.91 -2.91
CA ALA A 195 -1.23 -3.28 -4.16
C ALA A 195 -0.04 -3.19 -5.13
N PHE A 196 -0.30 -3.58 -6.37
CA PHE A 196 0.60 -3.44 -7.50
C PHE A 196 -0.04 -2.46 -8.48
N ALA A 197 0.53 -1.27 -8.61
CA ALA A 197 -0.12 -0.18 -9.32
C ALA A 197 0.85 0.62 -10.16
N ASP A 198 0.33 1.20 -11.25
CA ASP A 198 0.97 2.32 -11.91
C ASP A 198 0.86 3.59 -11.04
N PRO A 199 1.97 4.27 -10.72
CA PRO A 199 1.95 5.42 -9.82
C PRO A 199 1.21 6.64 -10.40
N ASP A 200 1.11 6.78 -11.73
CA ASP A 200 0.31 7.84 -12.37
C ASP A 200 -1.19 7.52 -12.31
N ALA A 201 -1.58 6.26 -12.52
CA ALA A 201 -2.97 5.84 -12.40
C ALA A 201 -3.53 6.07 -10.99
N LEU A 202 -2.70 5.93 -9.96
CA LEU A 202 -3.08 6.22 -8.57
C LEU A 202 -3.49 7.68 -8.34
N ALA A 203 -3.18 8.63 -9.23
CA ALA A 203 -3.72 10.00 -9.13
C ALA A 203 -5.26 10.05 -9.28
N GLN A 204 -5.85 9.04 -9.92
CA GLN A 204 -7.29 8.87 -10.08
C GLN A 204 -7.90 7.96 -9.00
N TRP A 205 -7.07 7.41 -8.10
CA TRP A 205 -7.55 6.54 -7.03
C TRP A 205 -8.57 7.26 -6.13
N ARG A 206 -9.58 6.50 -5.69
CA ARG A 206 -10.63 6.94 -4.78
C ARG A 206 -10.81 5.82 -3.78
N HIS A 207 -10.32 6.04 -2.56
CA HIS A 207 -10.27 5.02 -1.54
C HIS A 207 -11.59 4.94 -0.77
N ASP A 208 -12.07 6.07 -0.24
CA ASP A 208 -13.27 6.12 0.59
C ASP A 208 -14.47 6.77 -0.10
N GLU A 209 -14.21 7.67 -1.05
CA GLU A 209 -15.28 8.39 -1.77
C GLU A 209 -15.92 7.46 -2.83
N PRO A 210 -17.25 7.29 -2.82
CA PRO A 210 -17.92 6.49 -3.84
C PRO A 210 -17.92 7.20 -5.19
N LEU A 211 -17.76 6.42 -6.25
CA LEU A 211 -17.69 6.91 -7.63
C LEU A 211 -19.08 7.29 -8.19
N ASP A 212 -20.13 6.70 -7.65
CA ASP A 212 -21.52 6.82 -8.11
C ASP A 212 -22.47 7.38 -7.02
N GLY A 213 -21.95 7.73 -5.85
CA GLY A 213 -22.74 8.18 -4.70
C GLY A 213 -23.49 7.06 -3.96
N LEU A 214 -23.18 5.79 -4.25
CA LEU A 214 -23.79 4.62 -3.64
C LEU A 214 -22.80 3.87 -2.72
N ALA A 215 -23.36 3.04 -1.85
CA ALA A 215 -22.61 2.19 -0.94
C ALA A 215 -23.43 0.94 -0.59
N ASP A 216 -22.72 -0.15 -0.32
CA ASP A 216 -23.28 -1.33 0.32
C ASP A 216 -23.08 -1.23 1.85
N VAL A 217 -23.93 -1.92 2.60
CA VAL A 217 -23.71 -2.19 4.02
C VAL A 217 -23.83 -3.69 4.19
N ALA A 218 -22.79 -4.30 4.74
CA ALA A 218 -22.77 -5.72 5.03
C ALA A 218 -22.48 -5.96 6.51
N PHE A 219 -22.99 -7.05 7.05
CA PHE A 219 -22.68 -7.46 8.40
C PHE A 219 -22.77 -8.98 8.54
N TRP A 220 -21.92 -9.54 9.40
CA TRP A 220 -21.79 -10.97 9.63
C TRP A 220 -21.33 -11.26 11.05
N GLY A 221 -21.54 -12.50 11.52
CA GLY A 221 -21.17 -12.95 12.85
C GLY A 221 -22.34 -13.54 13.61
N VAL A 222 -22.17 -13.71 14.92
CA VAL A 222 -23.08 -14.47 15.79
C VAL A 222 -24.48 -13.85 15.82
N ALA A 223 -24.55 -12.52 15.91
CA ALA A 223 -25.82 -11.79 16.00
C ALA A 223 -26.37 -11.34 14.64
N ALA A 224 -25.73 -11.71 13.51
CA ALA A 224 -26.09 -11.17 12.21
C ALA A 224 -27.51 -11.58 11.76
N ALA A 225 -27.93 -12.83 12.02
CA ALA A 225 -29.29 -13.26 11.69
C ALA A 225 -30.37 -12.53 12.51
N GLU A 226 -30.09 -12.25 13.80
CA GLU A 226 -30.96 -11.44 14.66
C GLU A 226 -31.06 -10.00 14.13
N ALA A 227 -29.92 -9.39 13.82
CA ALA A 227 -29.87 -8.05 13.24
C ALA A 227 -30.60 -7.99 11.89
N ALA A 228 -30.49 -9.02 11.05
CA ALA A 228 -31.17 -9.07 9.76
C ALA A 228 -32.69 -9.07 9.91
N VAL A 229 -33.23 -9.79 10.90
CA VAL A 229 -34.66 -9.76 11.23
C VAL A 229 -35.08 -8.39 11.76
N GLU A 230 -34.35 -7.86 12.74
CA GLU A 230 -34.65 -6.57 13.38
C GLU A 230 -34.66 -5.42 12.37
N PHE A 231 -33.66 -5.37 11.48
CA PHE A 231 -33.48 -4.27 10.55
C PHE A 231 -34.04 -4.52 9.14
N SER A 232 -34.64 -5.70 8.91
CA SER A 232 -35.13 -6.12 7.59
C SER A 232 -34.01 -6.07 6.53
N ALA A 233 -32.91 -6.77 6.80
CA ALA A 233 -31.80 -6.94 5.87
C ALA A 233 -31.91 -8.28 5.14
N ASP A 234 -31.48 -8.30 3.88
CA ASP A 234 -31.48 -9.50 3.06
C ASP A 234 -30.15 -10.25 3.18
N PRO A 235 -30.12 -11.58 3.01
CA PRO A 235 -28.88 -12.30 2.78
C PRO A 235 -28.16 -11.74 1.56
N LEU A 236 -26.85 -11.50 1.67
CA LEU A 236 -26.05 -11.11 0.53
C LEU A 236 -25.72 -12.34 -0.33
N THR A 237 -25.85 -12.18 -1.65
CA THR A 237 -25.70 -13.29 -2.61
C THR A 237 -24.52 -13.13 -3.55
N ALA A 238 -23.72 -12.07 -3.39
CA ALA A 238 -22.50 -11.90 -4.15
C ALA A 238 -21.46 -12.93 -3.70
N ALA A 239 -20.65 -13.44 -4.63
CA ALA A 239 -19.54 -14.33 -4.29
C ALA A 239 -18.60 -13.65 -3.29
N GLY A 240 -18.22 -14.36 -2.24
CA GLY A 240 -17.39 -13.84 -1.15
C GLY A 240 -18.16 -13.14 -0.03
N ASP A 241 -19.49 -13.05 -0.13
CA ASP A 241 -20.37 -12.54 0.93
C ASP A 241 -21.23 -13.65 1.56
N GLU A 242 -20.89 -14.93 1.35
CA GLU A 242 -21.63 -16.07 1.88
C GLU A 242 -21.76 -15.98 3.41
N GLY A 243 -23.00 -16.09 3.92
CA GLY A 243 -23.29 -15.97 5.35
C GLY A 243 -23.36 -14.54 5.89
N SER A 244 -23.25 -13.53 5.02
CA SER A 244 -23.45 -12.13 5.36
C SER A 244 -24.88 -11.66 5.05
N TYR A 245 -25.31 -10.60 5.73
CA TYR A 245 -26.58 -9.91 5.49
C TYR A 245 -26.30 -8.43 5.21
N GLY A 246 -27.24 -7.75 4.57
CA GLY A 246 -27.02 -6.34 4.26
C GLY A 246 -28.01 -5.73 3.29
N TRP A 247 -27.57 -4.63 2.71
CA TRP A 247 -28.23 -3.94 1.61
C TRP A 247 -27.18 -3.47 0.63
N THR A 248 -27.50 -3.57 -0.66
CA THR A 248 -26.62 -3.12 -1.74
C THR A 248 -27.15 -1.85 -2.39
N ASP A 249 -26.28 -1.11 -3.07
CA ASP A 249 -26.63 0.00 -3.96
C ASP A 249 -27.45 1.11 -3.27
N LEU A 250 -27.21 1.35 -1.98
CA LEU A 250 -27.92 2.38 -1.23
C LEU A 250 -27.29 3.75 -1.49
N PRO A 251 -28.09 4.83 -1.57
CA PRO A 251 -27.54 6.18 -1.51
C PRO A 251 -26.67 6.36 -0.26
N ILE A 252 -25.49 6.97 -0.40
CA ILE A 252 -24.44 6.98 0.64
C ILE A 252 -24.94 7.39 2.03
N ARG A 253 -25.81 8.41 2.13
CA ARG A 253 -26.37 8.87 3.41
C ARG A 253 -27.29 7.84 4.05
N SER A 254 -28.04 7.09 3.25
CA SER A 254 -28.90 6.00 3.74
C SER A 254 -28.07 4.81 4.18
N ALA A 255 -27.02 4.46 3.44
CA ALA A 255 -26.06 3.41 3.83
C ALA A 255 -25.38 3.76 5.16
N LEU A 256 -24.81 4.97 5.28
CA LEU A 256 -24.16 5.42 6.51
C LEU A 256 -25.11 5.42 7.71
N ARG A 257 -26.36 5.85 7.52
CA ARG A 257 -27.38 5.77 8.58
C ARG A 257 -27.65 4.34 9.00
N ARG A 258 -27.73 3.39 8.06
CA ARG A 258 -27.96 1.98 8.39
C ARG A 258 -26.76 1.36 9.11
N ALA A 259 -25.54 1.59 8.61
CA ALA A 259 -24.31 1.12 9.24
C ALA A 259 -24.21 1.60 10.71
N THR A 260 -24.34 2.91 10.92
CA THR A 260 -24.27 3.49 12.28
C THR A 260 -25.41 3.03 13.20
N THR A 261 -26.61 2.77 12.65
CA THR A 261 -27.73 2.22 13.44
C THR A 261 -27.44 0.80 13.91
N ILE A 262 -26.90 -0.06 13.03
CA ILE A 262 -26.54 -1.43 13.40
C ILE A 262 -25.36 -1.44 14.37
N GLU A 263 -24.34 -0.61 14.15
CA GLU A 263 -23.22 -0.46 15.08
C GLU A 263 -23.69 -0.03 16.47
N ALA A 264 -24.60 0.94 16.56
CA ALA A 264 -25.18 1.35 17.84
C ALA A 264 -25.96 0.22 18.52
N TRP A 265 -26.75 -0.54 17.75
CA TRP A 265 -27.49 -1.70 18.25
C TRP A 265 -26.57 -2.83 18.74
N MET A 266 -25.47 -3.08 18.01
CA MET A 266 -24.42 -4.01 18.38
C MET A 266 -23.75 -3.59 19.69
N ASN A 267 -23.34 -2.33 19.78
CA ASN A 267 -22.60 -1.80 20.92
C ASN A 267 -23.45 -1.64 22.19
N ALA A 268 -24.78 -1.63 22.06
CA ALA A 268 -25.69 -1.59 23.20
C ALA A 268 -25.68 -2.89 24.03
N GLU A 269 -25.29 -4.03 23.44
CA GLU A 269 -25.25 -5.33 24.12
C GLU A 269 -23.97 -6.10 23.78
N PRO A 270 -23.04 -6.29 24.74
CA PRO A 270 -21.74 -6.94 24.49
C PRO A 270 -21.82 -8.38 23.94
N THR A 271 -22.96 -9.05 24.11
CA THR A 271 -23.21 -10.40 23.58
C THR A 271 -23.45 -10.41 22.07
N ARG A 272 -23.80 -9.27 21.46
CA ARG A 272 -24.03 -9.12 20.02
C ARG A 272 -22.72 -9.05 19.24
N ARG A 273 -22.00 -10.17 19.21
CA ARG A 273 -20.72 -10.28 18.49
C ARG A 273 -20.94 -10.40 17.00
N MET A 274 -20.74 -9.31 16.27
CA MET A 274 -20.75 -9.27 14.81
C MET A 274 -19.81 -8.16 14.31
N VAL A 275 -19.64 -8.11 13.00
CA VAL A 275 -18.92 -7.04 12.30
C VAL A 275 -19.91 -6.34 11.39
N VAL A 276 -19.83 -5.02 11.33
CA VAL A 276 -20.55 -4.17 10.38
C VAL A 276 -19.52 -3.52 9.46
N ASP A 277 -19.82 -3.50 8.18
CA ASP A 277 -18.90 -3.06 7.15
C ASP A 277 -19.63 -2.11 6.20
N PHE A 278 -19.15 -0.86 6.16
CA PHE A 278 -19.66 0.17 5.26
C PHE A 278 -18.78 0.23 4.02
N ARG A 279 -19.39 -0.04 2.86
CA ARG A 279 -18.67 -0.33 1.61
C ARG A 279 -19.06 0.69 0.53
N PRO A 280 -18.55 1.94 0.56
CA PRO A 280 -18.77 2.90 -0.52
C PRO A 280 -18.29 2.32 -1.85
N HIS A 281 -18.97 2.62 -2.95
CA HIS A 281 -18.58 2.14 -4.29
C HIS A 281 -17.34 2.88 -4.82
N SER A 282 -16.24 2.78 -4.08
CA SER A 282 -14.94 3.34 -4.37
C SER A 282 -14.06 2.31 -5.11
N HIS A 283 -12.89 2.74 -5.59
CA HIS A 283 -11.93 1.81 -6.20
C HIS A 283 -11.45 0.74 -5.20
N HIS A 284 -11.26 1.11 -3.92
CA HIS A 284 -10.90 0.16 -2.88
C HIS A 284 -11.95 -0.95 -2.74
N TRP A 285 -13.22 -0.59 -2.61
CA TRP A 285 -14.27 -1.58 -2.42
C TRP A 285 -14.58 -2.40 -3.67
N GLN A 286 -14.39 -1.83 -4.86
CA GLN A 286 -14.46 -2.58 -6.11
C GLN A 286 -13.40 -3.69 -6.17
N VAL A 287 -12.14 -3.38 -5.83
CA VAL A 287 -11.08 -4.40 -5.82
C VAL A 287 -11.28 -5.39 -4.67
N MET A 288 -11.69 -4.93 -3.48
CA MET A 288 -11.95 -5.81 -2.35
C MET A 288 -13.14 -6.76 -2.59
N ARG A 289 -14.13 -6.35 -3.38
CA ARG A 289 -15.20 -7.25 -3.83
C ARG A 289 -14.67 -8.43 -4.64
N GLN A 290 -13.72 -8.17 -5.54
CA GLN A 290 -13.07 -9.24 -6.31
C GLN A 290 -12.18 -10.12 -5.42
N VAL A 291 -11.43 -9.51 -4.48
CA VAL A 291 -10.62 -10.24 -3.49
C VAL A 291 -11.48 -11.23 -2.70
N ARG A 292 -12.63 -10.79 -2.17
CA ARG A 292 -13.55 -11.67 -1.43
C ARG A 292 -14.10 -12.80 -2.29
N ALA A 293 -14.36 -12.54 -3.56
CA ALA A 293 -14.88 -13.51 -4.52
C ALA A 293 -13.82 -14.48 -5.08
N SER A 294 -12.53 -14.28 -4.77
CA SER A 294 -11.42 -15.01 -5.36
C SER A 294 -10.90 -16.08 -4.41
N ASP A 295 -10.77 -17.33 -4.89
CA ASP A 295 -10.15 -18.44 -4.16
C ASP A 295 -8.68 -18.17 -3.77
N ASN A 296 -8.03 -17.25 -4.49
CA ASN A 296 -6.64 -16.84 -4.24
C ASN A 296 -6.53 -15.48 -3.55
N GLU A 297 -7.67 -14.90 -3.14
CA GLU A 297 -7.75 -13.62 -2.44
C GLU A 297 -7.08 -12.47 -3.22
N THR A 298 -7.41 -12.39 -4.51
CA THR A 298 -6.89 -11.37 -5.44
C THR A 298 -8.01 -10.63 -6.14
N GLY A 299 -7.73 -9.39 -6.56
CA GLY A 299 -8.66 -8.60 -7.36
C GLY A 299 -7.91 -7.64 -8.27
N THR A 300 -8.43 -7.41 -9.47
CA THR A 300 -7.87 -6.48 -10.45
C THR A 300 -8.94 -5.52 -10.96
N ILE A 301 -8.68 -4.22 -10.85
CA ILE A 301 -9.54 -3.18 -11.41
C ILE A 301 -8.79 -2.33 -12.42
N THR A 302 -9.53 -1.68 -13.31
CA THR A 302 -8.96 -0.75 -14.29
C THR A 302 -9.16 0.68 -13.79
N ILE A 303 -8.09 1.47 -13.80
CA ILE A 303 -8.12 2.91 -13.52
C ILE A 303 -7.38 3.63 -14.65
N GLY A 304 -8.12 4.43 -15.43
CA GLY A 304 -7.59 4.98 -16.68
C GLY A 304 -7.22 3.86 -17.65
N ASP A 305 -5.97 3.83 -18.07
CA ASP A 305 -5.36 2.81 -18.95
C ASP A 305 -4.49 1.80 -18.18
N ALA A 306 -4.47 1.87 -16.85
CA ALA A 306 -3.74 0.94 -15.98
C ALA A 306 -4.66 -0.11 -15.35
N GLN A 307 -4.12 -1.31 -15.14
CA GLN A 307 -4.71 -2.36 -14.32
C GLN A 307 -3.96 -2.41 -12.99
N ILE A 308 -4.71 -2.23 -11.89
CA ILE A 308 -4.21 -2.28 -10.53
C ILE A 308 -4.68 -3.58 -9.90
N LEU A 309 -3.76 -4.32 -9.31
CA LEU A 309 -4.04 -5.61 -8.68
C LEU A 309 -3.78 -5.54 -7.18
N PHE A 310 -4.71 -6.09 -6.40
CA PHE A 310 -4.52 -6.38 -4.98
C PHE A 310 -4.36 -7.89 -4.78
N ALA A 311 -3.47 -8.25 -3.86
CA ALA A 311 -3.29 -9.63 -3.43
C ALA A 311 -3.11 -9.66 -1.91
N MET A 312 -3.87 -10.52 -1.22
CA MET A 312 -3.68 -10.73 0.22
C MET A 312 -2.34 -11.43 0.48
N THR A 313 -1.65 -11.02 1.54
CA THR A 313 -0.34 -11.59 1.89
C THR A 313 -0.45 -13.03 2.36
N SER A 314 -1.63 -13.49 2.80
CA SER A 314 -1.89 -14.72 3.56
C SER A 314 -1.23 -14.82 4.94
N TRP A 315 -0.38 -13.84 5.30
CA TRP A 315 0.34 -13.78 6.58
C TRP A 315 -0.11 -12.62 7.47
N GLY A 316 -1.04 -11.79 6.98
CA GLY A 316 -1.42 -10.55 7.65
C GLY A 316 -0.41 -9.44 7.39
N ASP A 317 -0.18 -8.66 8.42
CA ASP A 317 0.64 -7.45 8.41
C ASP A 317 2.13 -7.77 8.58
N GLY A 318 3.01 -6.89 8.10
CA GLY A 318 4.44 -7.09 8.21
C GLY A 318 5.29 -6.24 7.27
N LEU A 319 6.59 -6.51 7.30
CA LEU A 319 7.58 -5.92 6.41
C LEU A 319 8.12 -7.01 5.49
N PHE A 320 7.88 -6.87 4.19
CA PHE A 320 8.23 -7.88 3.21
C PHE A 320 9.35 -7.39 2.29
N PRO A 321 10.48 -8.11 2.18
CA PRO A 321 11.57 -7.68 1.33
C PRO A 321 11.24 -7.89 -0.15
N VAL A 322 11.62 -6.90 -0.94
CA VAL A 322 11.42 -6.89 -2.39
C VAL A 322 12.77 -6.98 -3.08
N HIS A 323 12.86 -7.83 -4.09
CA HIS A 323 14.05 -8.05 -4.90
C HIS A 323 13.72 -7.81 -6.37
N ALA A 324 14.66 -7.21 -7.10
CA ALA A 324 14.61 -7.09 -8.55
C ALA A 324 15.61 -8.04 -9.19
N ASP A 325 15.12 -8.86 -10.12
CA ASP A 325 15.93 -9.71 -10.97
C ASP A 325 16.17 -9.02 -12.30
N ARG A 326 17.42 -9.01 -12.77
CA ARG A 326 17.80 -8.38 -14.03
C ARG A 326 18.60 -9.33 -14.92
N ASP A 327 18.43 -9.17 -16.22
CA ASP A 327 19.20 -9.90 -17.22
C ASP A 327 20.64 -9.36 -17.35
N ALA A 328 21.46 -9.99 -18.19
CA ALA A 328 22.85 -9.57 -18.39
C ALA A 328 22.99 -8.16 -19.00
N ALA A 329 21.93 -7.63 -19.62
CA ALA A 329 21.87 -6.27 -20.14
C ALA A 329 21.31 -5.27 -19.11
N GLY A 330 20.97 -5.72 -17.90
CA GLY A 330 20.42 -4.89 -16.82
C GLY A 330 18.91 -4.63 -16.92
N ASN A 331 18.21 -5.27 -17.86
CA ASN A 331 16.76 -5.09 -17.98
C ASN A 331 16.03 -5.89 -16.89
N LEU A 332 14.89 -5.36 -16.42
CA LEU A 332 14.06 -6.02 -15.42
C LEU A 332 13.44 -7.32 -15.97
N VAL A 333 13.67 -8.42 -15.25
CA VAL A 333 13.13 -9.77 -15.52
C VAL A 333 11.93 -10.04 -14.63
N SER A 334 12.08 -9.81 -13.32
CA SER A 334 11.01 -9.98 -12.35
C SER A 334 11.22 -9.13 -11.10
N LEU A 335 10.13 -8.88 -10.38
CA LEU A 335 10.15 -8.44 -8.99
C LEU A 335 9.66 -9.58 -8.10
N ARG A 336 10.37 -9.86 -7.00
CA ARG A 336 10.02 -10.90 -6.04
C ARG A 336 9.79 -10.30 -4.66
N ILE A 337 8.65 -10.61 -4.07
CA ILE A 337 8.27 -10.23 -2.71
C ILE A 337 8.27 -11.49 -1.88
N THR A 338 9.18 -11.59 -0.91
CA THR A 338 9.23 -12.74 -0.01
C THR A 338 8.24 -12.55 1.12
N LEU A 339 7.32 -13.49 1.27
CA LEU A 339 6.24 -13.43 2.25
C LEU A 339 6.46 -14.39 3.43
N ALA A 340 7.16 -15.50 3.18
CA ALA A 340 7.62 -16.42 4.21
C ALA A 340 9.08 -16.79 3.96
N GLU A 341 9.85 -16.97 5.03
CA GLU A 341 11.18 -17.55 4.91
C GLU A 341 11.07 -18.97 4.35
N GLN A 342 11.85 -19.27 3.31
CA GLN A 342 12.08 -20.66 2.93
C GLN A 342 12.90 -21.30 4.04
N LEU A 343 12.28 -22.17 4.84
CA LEU A 343 13.03 -23.06 5.72
C LEU A 343 13.98 -23.87 4.83
N SER A 344 15.26 -23.53 4.92
CA SER A 344 16.32 -24.27 4.26
C SER A 344 16.45 -25.60 5.01
N ASN A 345 16.17 -26.71 4.34
CA ASN A 345 16.48 -28.05 4.86
C ASN A 345 17.98 -28.29 4.90
#